data_AF-A0A2E5GKD0-F1
#
_entry.id   AF-A0A2E5GKD0-F1
#
_cell.length_a   1.000
_cell.length_b   1.000
_cell.length_c   1.000
_cell.angle_alpha   90.00
_cell.angle_beta   90.00
_cell.angle_gamma   90.00
#
_symmetry.space_group_name_H-M   'P 1'
#
loop_
_entity.id
_entity.type
_entity.pdbx_description
1 polymer ?
#
loop_
_entity_poly.entity_id
_entity_poly.type
_entity_poly.pdbx_seq_one_letter_code
_entity_poly.pdbx_strand_id
1 'polypeptide(L)'
;MAFLSGNKLENELKIVLGTQFDCNRVKQLAYELSLGGEVFLTDSKDGKPEILDNKNKVIEINPGQFALLLSEEKISMPSDKLGLISIKASEKLKGLLNVSGFHVDPGFNGQLLFSVYNAGPSKITLKKGNPYFLIWFAEITDSLVNDDLYNTKGNGHQNQDGIQTKYLDALKRGELASPNILLEQINSIKSKLVIHWWAISLILVVAIATCTRFYWQKSSYERGFNDGYSKDEIENRVNEKIQLILNKKMDSILSLKTNIEKDTLN
;
A
#
# COMPACT_ATOMS: atom_id res chain seq x y z
N MET A 1 -7.08 -3.66 46.34
CA MET A 1 -6.12 -2.72 45.70
C MET A 1 -6.62 -1.31 45.91
N ALA A 2 -5.83 -0.47 46.57
CA ALA A 2 -6.11 0.95 46.73
C ALA A 2 -5.17 1.75 45.82
N PHE A 3 -5.69 2.80 45.18
CA PHE A 3 -4.88 3.75 44.42
C PHE A 3 -4.34 4.84 45.33
N LEU A 4 -3.10 5.24 45.07
CA LEU A 4 -2.47 6.35 45.80
C LEU A 4 -3.09 7.68 45.39
N SER A 5 -3.28 8.57 46.36
CA SER A 5 -3.88 9.90 46.17
C SER A 5 -3.26 10.95 47.10
N GLY A 6 -3.39 12.22 46.72
CA GLY A 6 -2.93 13.37 47.52
C GLY A 6 -1.46 13.27 47.94
N ASN A 7 -1.18 13.60 49.20
CA ASN A 7 0.19 13.63 49.74
C ASN A 7 0.90 12.26 49.68
N LYS A 8 0.17 11.14 49.76
CA LYS A 8 0.77 9.81 49.65
C LYS A 8 1.36 9.60 48.26
N LEU A 9 0.61 9.97 47.21
CA LEU A 9 1.07 9.87 45.84
C LEU A 9 2.33 10.73 45.63
N GLU A 10 2.36 11.96 46.11
CA GLU A 10 3.53 12.84 45.97
C GLU A 10 4.79 12.30 46.67
N ASN A 11 4.64 11.73 47.86
CA ASN A 11 5.77 11.15 48.59
C ASN A 11 6.34 9.93 47.85
N GLU A 12 5.47 9.07 47.33
CA GLU A 12 5.87 7.90 46.54
C GLU A 12 6.53 8.32 45.23
N LEU A 13 5.99 9.33 44.55
CA LEU A 13 6.59 9.88 43.33
C LEU A 13 7.99 10.45 43.55
N LYS A 14 8.25 11.10 44.70
CA LYS A 14 9.60 11.57 45.07
C LYS A 14 10.59 10.41 45.22
N ILE A 15 10.13 9.25 45.69
CA ILE A 15 10.95 8.03 45.79
C ILE A 15 11.17 7.43 44.40
N VAL A 16 10.10 7.29 43.62
CA VAL A 16 10.11 6.63 42.31
C VAL A 16 10.92 7.39 41.26
N LEU A 17 10.79 8.72 41.23
CA LEU A 17 11.39 9.60 40.23
C LEU A 17 12.65 10.31 40.72
N GLY A 18 12.85 10.40 42.04
CA GLY A 18 13.98 11.09 42.65
C GLY A 18 14.03 12.57 42.25
N THR A 19 15.17 13.00 41.71
CA THR A 19 15.41 14.39 41.29
C THR A 19 14.61 14.81 40.06
N GLN A 20 13.98 13.87 39.35
CA GLN A 20 13.16 14.13 38.16
C GLN A 20 11.72 14.50 38.50
N PHE A 21 11.33 14.43 39.77
CA PHE A 21 9.98 14.71 40.21
C PHE A 21 9.61 16.20 40.03
N ASP A 22 8.54 16.46 39.28
CA ASP A 22 7.93 17.77 39.14
C ASP A 22 6.47 17.73 39.64
N CYS A 23 6.18 18.46 40.71
CA CYS A 23 4.84 18.50 41.30
C CYS A 23 3.77 19.01 40.31
N ASN A 24 4.14 19.83 39.32
CA ASN A 24 3.20 20.33 38.32
C ASN A 24 2.69 19.24 37.37
N ARG A 25 3.41 18.12 37.27
CA ARG A 25 3.06 16.94 36.47
C ARG A 25 2.11 15.99 37.19
N VAL A 26 1.84 16.22 38.47
CA VAL A 26 0.80 15.48 39.19
C VAL A 26 -0.57 16.02 38.77
N LYS A 27 -1.40 15.16 38.17
CA LYS A 27 -2.77 15.50 37.75
C LYS A 27 -3.74 14.46 38.29
N GLN A 28 -4.66 14.91 39.13
CA GLN A 28 -5.64 14.08 39.84
C GLN A 28 -4.96 12.94 40.64
N LEU A 29 -4.94 11.72 40.08
CA LEU A 29 -4.39 10.51 40.69
C LEU A 29 -3.21 9.93 39.91
N ALA A 30 -2.73 10.64 38.88
CA ALA A 30 -1.66 10.19 38.00
C ALA A 30 -0.50 11.18 38.00
N TYR A 31 0.66 10.67 37.61
CA TYR A 31 1.78 11.48 37.18
C TYR A 31 1.88 11.48 35.66
N GLU A 32 2.11 12.65 35.07
CA GLU A 32 2.28 12.80 33.64
C GLU A 32 3.75 12.62 33.23
N LEU A 33 4.02 11.53 32.51
CA LEU A 33 5.34 11.24 31.94
C LEU A 33 5.46 11.82 30.53
N SER A 34 6.69 12.21 30.20
CA SER A 34 7.02 12.94 28.98
C SER A 34 7.60 12.04 27.91
N LEU A 35 7.45 12.43 26.65
CA LEU A 35 8.19 11.79 25.55
C LEU A 35 9.68 12.08 25.68
N GLY A 36 10.48 11.01 25.69
CA GLY A 36 11.92 11.01 25.84
C GLY A 36 12.69 11.40 24.59
N GLY A 37 14.01 11.19 24.68
CA GLY A 37 14.97 11.50 23.62
C GLY A 37 15.10 10.46 22.52
N GLU A 38 14.46 9.30 22.62
CA GLU A 38 14.61 8.22 21.64
C GLU A 38 13.24 7.69 21.21
N VAL A 39 13.07 7.54 19.89
CA VAL A 39 11.85 7.06 19.26
C VAL A 39 12.19 6.15 18.09
N PHE A 40 11.32 5.22 17.75
CA PHE A 40 11.44 4.43 16.53
C PHE A 40 10.11 4.46 15.78
N LEU A 41 10.16 4.73 14.48
CA LEU A 41 9.00 4.76 13.60
C LEU A 41 9.16 3.66 12.54
N THR A 42 8.09 2.91 12.28
CA THR A 42 8.16 1.79 11.33
C THR A 42 8.27 2.21 9.87
N ASP A 43 7.88 3.43 9.55
CA ASP A 43 8.03 4.07 8.24
C ASP A 43 9.31 4.89 8.11
N SER A 44 10.21 4.84 9.10
CA SER A 44 11.51 5.50 9.02
C SER A 44 12.40 4.80 7.98
N LYS A 45 12.95 5.59 7.05
CA LYS A 45 13.71 5.09 5.87
C LYS A 45 14.93 4.25 6.24
N ASP A 46 15.57 4.58 7.35
CA ASP A 46 16.81 3.92 7.79
C ASP A 46 16.54 2.73 8.72
N GLY A 47 15.28 2.55 9.15
CA GLY A 47 14.89 1.53 10.13
C GLY A 47 15.70 1.63 11.43
N LYS A 48 16.12 2.82 11.83
CA LYS A 48 16.89 3.03 13.07
C LYS A 48 16.07 3.87 14.04
N PRO A 49 16.31 3.74 15.35
CA PRO A 49 15.78 4.71 16.31
C PRO A 49 16.30 6.10 15.97
N GLU A 50 15.40 7.07 16.02
CA GLU A 50 15.67 8.49 15.87
C GLU A 50 15.93 9.10 17.24
N ILE A 51 17.02 9.86 17.34
CA ILE A 51 17.38 10.59 18.56
C ILE A 51 16.80 12.01 18.45
N LEU A 52 15.89 12.33 19.35
CA LEU A 52 15.26 13.63 19.46
C LEU A 52 16.13 14.56 20.30
N ASP A 53 16.60 15.64 19.68
CA ASP A 53 17.47 16.65 20.28
C ASP A 53 16.80 18.03 20.29
N ASN A 54 17.57 19.11 20.50
CA ASN A 54 17.00 20.45 20.53
C ASN A 54 16.51 20.97 19.17
N LYS A 55 16.98 20.39 18.06
CA LYS A 55 16.66 20.78 16.69
C LYS A 55 15.53 19.92 16.12
N ASN A 56 15.54 18.62 16.43
CA ASN A 56 14.56 17.63 15.98
C ASN A 56 13.70 17.16 17.16
N LYS A 57 12.83 18.04 17.66
CA LYS A 57 11.97 17.73 18.81
C LYS A 57 10.66 17.05 18.44
N VAL A 58 10.31 16.98 17.16
CA VAL A 58 8.96 16.64 16.72
C VAL A 58 9.02 15.37 15.90
N ILE A 59 8.11 14.44 16.20
CA ILE A 59 7.86 13.24 15.42
C ILE A 59 6.44 13.24 14.89
N GLU A 60 6.24 12.47 13.83
CA GLU A 60 4.97 12.33 13.16
C GLU A 60 4.68 10.86 12.91
N ILE A 61 3.67 10.32 13.59
CA ILE A 61 3.26 8.92 13.42
C ILE A 61 2.16 8.91 12.37
N ASN A 62 2.47 8.36 11.19
CA ASN A 62 1.50 8.26 10.11
C ASN A 62 0.38 7.25 10.43
N PRO A 63 -0.82 7.43 9.86
CA PRO A 63 -1.91 6.45 9.98
C PRO A 63 -1.45 5.03 9.63
N GLY A 64 -1.78 4.09 10.50
CA GLY A 64 -1.46 2.68 10.35
C GLY A 64 0.00 2.31 10.62
N GLN A 65 0.79 3.21 11.18
CA GLN A 65 2.17 2.95 11.57
C GLN A 65 2.29 2.63 13.06
N PHE A 66 3.29 1.81 13.37
CA PHE A 66 3.73 1.54 14.73
C PHE A 66 4.87 2.48 15.11
N ALA A 67 4.94 2.82 16.38
CA ALA A 67 6.07 3.53 16.93
C ALA A 67 6.46 2.96 18.29
N LEU A 68 7.76 3.01 18.60
CA LEU A 68 8.26 2.81 19.96
C LEU A 68 8.69 4.17 20.50
N LEU A 69 8.16 4.54 21.66
CA LEU A 69 8.39 5.83 22.30
C LEU A 69 8.99 5.57 23.67
N LEU A 70 10.19 6.09 23.93
CA LEU A 70 10.81 6.01 25.24
C LEU A 70 10.33 7.18 26.12
N SER A 71 10.07 6.95 27.41
CA SER A 71 9.80 8.05 28.35
C SER A 71 11.07 8.86 28.61
N GLU A 72 10.91 10.15 28.93
CA GLU A 72 12.04 10.97 29.41
C GLU A 72 12.44 10.51 30.82
N GLU A 73 11.45 10.31 31.69
CA GLU A 73 11.66 9.97 33.09
C GLU A 73 12.08 8.51 33.26
N LYS A 74 13.07 8.29 34.12
CA LYS A 74 13.48 6.97 34.61
C LYS A 74 12.73 6.64 35.90
N ILE A 75 12.04 5.50 35.91
CA ILE A 75 11.22 5.00 37.01
C ILE A 75 12.03 4.00 37.84
N SER A 76 12.07 4.18 39.16
CA SER A 76 12.57 3.19 40.12
C SER A 76 11.44 2.70 41.01
N MET A 77 10.83 1.59 40.63
CA MET A 77 9.62 1.07 41.24
C MET A 77 9.89 0.36 42.59
N PRO A 78 9.23 0.76 43.69
CA PRO A 78 9.29 0.06 44.97
C PRO A 78 8.85 -1.41 44.86
N SER A 79 9.25 -2.23 45.83
CA SER A 79 8.88 -3.65 45.92
C SER A 79 7.42 -3.89 46.34
N ASP A 80 6.73 -2.85 46.78
CA ASP A 80 5.38 -2.89 47.37
C ASP A 80 4.37 -2.06 46.57
N LYS A 81 4.69 -1.68 45.33
CA LYS A 81 3.83 -0.90 44.45
C LYS A 81 3.77 -1.49 43.04
N LEU A 82 2.57 -1.44 42.45
CA LEU A 82 2.34 -1.73 41.03
C LEU A 82 2.02 -0.42 40.30
N GLY A 83 2.65 -0.21 39.14
CA GLY A 83 2.38 0.95 38.29
C GLY A 83 1.39 0.56 37.21
N LEU A 84 0.39 1.38 36.93
CA LEU A 84 -0.46 1.23 35.75
C LEU A 84 -0.15 2.35 34.78
N ILE A 85 0.03 2.05 33.51
CA ILE A 85 0.42 3.01 32.49
C ILE A 85 -0.64 3.17 31.41
N SER A 86 -0.73 4.38 30.88
CA SER A 86 -1.70 4.72 29.86
C SER A 86 -1.22 5.92 29.05
N ILE A 87 -1.85 6.14 27.91
CA ILE A 87 -1.67 7.36 27.11
C ILE A 87 -2.79 8.34 27.48
N LYS A 88 -2.51 9.64 27.47
CA LYS A 88 -3.52 10.68 27.66
C LYS A 88 -4.69 10.51 26.70
N ALA A 89 -5.89 10.79 27.22
CA ALA A 89 -7.12 10.72 26.43
C ALA A 89 -7.06 11.58 25.16
N SER A 90 -6.41 12.76 25.22
CA SER A 90 -6.25 13.66 24.08
C SER A 90 -5.57 13.01 22.88
N GLU A 91 -4.56 12.16 23.11
CA GLU A 91 -3.86 11.46 22.03
C GLU A 91 -4.58 10.17 21.63
N LYS A 92 -5.19 9.47 22.61
CA LYS A 92 -6.02 8.28 22.32
C LYS A 92 -7.19 8.60 21.40
N LEU A 93 -7.86 9.74 21.62
CA LEU A 93 -8.98 10.18 20.79
C LEU A 93 -8.55 10.56 19.37
N LYS A 94 -7.29 10.89 19.14
CA LYS A 94 -6.73 11.06 17.78
C LYS A 94 -6.45 9.72 17.08
N GLY A 95 -6.54 8.61 17.80
CA GLY A 95 -6.27 7.26 17.31
C GLY A 95 -4.95 6.65 17.80
N LEU A 96 -4.23 7.30 18.72
CA LEU A 96 -2.99 6.73 19.28
C LEU A 96 -3.31 5.64 20.30
N LEU A 97 -3.16 4.38 19.87
CA LEU A 97 -3.42 3.21 20.71
C LEU A 97 -2.15 2.77 21.43
N ASN A 98 -2.28 2.43 22.71
CA ASN A 98 -1.20 1.79 23.45
C ASN A 98 -1.24 0.27 23.18
N VAL A 99 -0.14 -0.28 22.68
CA VAL A 99 0.05 -1.71 22.41
C VAL A 99 1.05 -2.33 23.39
N SER A 100 1.75 -1.51 24.19
CA SER A 100 2.62 -1.99 25.25
C SER A 100 1.86 -2.73 26.36
N GLY A 101 2.61 -3.32 27.29
CA GLY A 101 2.07 -3.72 28.59
C GLY A 101 1.35 -2.55 29.28
N PHE A 102 0.39 -2.88 30.14
CA PHE A 102 -0.45 -1.89 30.83
C PHE A 102 0.05 -1.55 32.24
N HIS A 103 1.12 -2.20 32.70
CA HIS A 103 1.64 -2.05 34.06
C HIS A 103 3.17 -2.03 34.10
N VAL A 104 3.68 -1.60 35.26
CA VAL A 104 5.10 -1.59 35.65
C VAL A 104 5.22 -2.40 36.92
N ASP A 105 6.05 -3.43 36.90
CA ASP A 105 6.20 -4.38 37.99
C ASP A 105 7.01 -3.82 39.17
N PRO A 106 6.75 -4.32 40.39
CA PRO A 106 7.57 -4.00 41.55
C PRO A 106 9.05 -4.35 41.33
N GLY A 107 9.96 -3.42 41.67
CA GLY A 107 11.40 -3.58 41.47
C GLY A 107 11.92 -3.18 40.07
N PHE A 108 11.04 -2.78 39.15
CA PHE A 108 11.46 -2.26 37.84
C PHE A 108 12.30 -0.98 37.99
N ASN A 109 13.41 -0.89 37.27
CA ASN A 109 14.25 0.29 37.21
C ASN A 109 14.57 0.60 35.74
N GLY A 110 14.17 1.76 35.21
CA GLY A 110 14.41 2.09 33.80
C GLY A 110 13.46 3.12 33.24
N GLN A 111 13.71 3.54 32.00
CA GLN A 111 12.75 4.28 31.21
C GLN A 111 11.68 3.34 30.67
N LEU A 112 10.45 3.85 30.55
CA LEU A 112 9.31 3.09 30.07
C LEU A 112 9.25 3.15 28.55
N LEU A 113 9.08 1.98 27.93
CA LEU A 113 8.91 1.84 26.49
C LEU A 113 7.44 1.70 26.13
N PHE A 114 6.91 2.69 25.42
CA PHE A 114 5.56 2.68 24.90
C PHE A 114 5.58 2.23 23.45
N SER A 115 5.05 1.03 23.19
CA SER A 115 4.68 0.60 21.84
C SER A 115 3.31 1.16 21.52
N VAL A 116 3.22 1.96 20.46
CA VAL A 116 1.98 2.64 20.07
C VAL A 116 1.65 2.38 18.60
N TYR A 117 0.36 2.46 18.27
CA TYR A 117 -0.15 2.32 16.91
C TYR A 117 -1.09 3.47 16.59
N ASN A 118 -0.90 4.12 15.46
CA ASN A 118 -1.84 5.13 14.99
C ASN A 118 -2.99 4.47 14.22
N ALA A 119 -4.11 4.22 14.89
CA ALA A 119 -5.35 3.74 14.28
C ALA A 119 -6.22 4.88 13.72
N GLY A 120 -5.79 6.14 13.90
CA GLY A 120 -6.52 7.31 13.43
C GLY A 120 -6.39 7.52 11.93
N PRO A 121 -7.28 8.33 11.33
CA PRO A 121 -7.24 8.65 9.90
C PRO A 121 -6.19 9.71 9.57
N SER A 122 -5.58 10.34 10.58
CA SER A 122 -4.66 11.47 10.42
C SER A 122 -3.35 11.23 11.14
N LYS A 123 -2.31 11.91 10.66
CA LYS A 123 -0.98 11.91 11.26
C LYS A 123 -1.04 12.50 12.67
N ILE A 124 -0.35 11.84 13.62
CA ILE A 124 -0.28 12.28 15.01
C ILE A 124 1.11 12.84 15.27
N THR A 125 1.16 14.14 15.58
CA THR A 125 2.40 14.87 15.87
C THR A 125 2.68 14.88 17.36
N LEU A 126 3.83 14.35 17.78
CA LEU A 126 4.29 14.36 19.17
C LEU A 126 5.60 15.15 19.29
N LYS A 127 5.81 15.79 20.45
CA LYS A 127 6.99 16.60 20.72
C LYS A 127 7.74 16.10 21.96
N LYS A 128 9.05 15.96 21.87
CA LYS A 128 9.94 15.64 23.00
C LYS A 128 9.68 16.57 24.19
N GLY A 129 9.62 16.00 25.38
CA GLY A 129 9.41 16.68 26.66
C GLY A 129 7.94 17.01 26.99
N ASN A 130 7.02 16.81 26.04
CA ASN A 130 5.60 16.98 26.30
C ASN A 130 5.02 15.77 27.05
N PRO A 131 4.08 15.99 27.99
CA PRO A 131 3.45 14.93 28.77
C PRO A 131 2.38 14.20 27.94
N TYR A 132 2.67 12.97 27.51
CA TYR A 132 1.73 12.13 26.75
C TYR A 132 1.32 10.87 27.49
N PHE A 133 2.10 10.43 28.47
CA PHE A 133 1.83 9.21 29.20
C PHE A 133 1.42 9.51 30.63
N LEU A 134 0.67 8.59 31.21
CA LEU A 134 0.12 8.67 32.55
C LEU A 134 0.55 7.41 33.29
N ILE A 135 0.97 7.58 34.54
CA ILE A 135 1.21 6.48 35.46
C ILE A 135 0.40 6.67 36.74
N TRP A 136 -0.32 5.63 37.14
CA TRP A 136 -0.99 5.50 38.44
C TRP A 136 -0.27 4.45 39.27
N PHE A 137 -0.38 4.56 40.59
CA PHE A 137 0.25 3.62 41.50
C PHE A 137 -0.81 2.95 42.36
N ALA A 138 -0.71 1.63 42.46
CA ALA A 138 -1.54 0.79 43.31
C ALA A 138 -0.67 0.14 44.39
N GLU A 139 -1.20 0.09 45.61
CA GLU A 139 -0.59 -0.67 46.71
C GLU A 139 -0.86 -2.18 46.52
N ILE A 140 0.18 -2.99 46.70
CA ILE A 140 0.07 -4.45 46.82
C ILE A 140 0.12 -4.84 48.30
N THR A 141 -0.73 -5.78 48.69
CA THR A 141 -0.97 -6.13 50.10
C THR A 141 0.25 -6.78 50.76
N ASP A 142 0.92 -7.66 50.01
CA ASP A 142 2.14 -8.33 50.46
C ASP A 142 3.29 -7.86 49.58
N SER A 143 4.34 -7.34 50.22
CA SER A 143 5.56 -6.95 49.51
C SER A 143 6.20 -8.18 48.90
N LEU A 144 6.60 -8.08 47.63
CA LEU A 144 7.30 -9.17 46.96
C LEU A 144 8.71 -9.32 47.54
N VAL A 145 9.14 -10.56 47.71
CA VAL A 145 10.49 -10.92 48.17
C VAL A 145 11.39 -11.10 46.95
N ASN A 146 12.70 -10.87 47.11
CA ASN A 146 13.70 -10.67 46.06
C ASN A 146 13.57 -11.50 44.76
N ASP A 147 13.21 -12.78 44.82
CA ASP A 147 13.09 -13.62 43.62
C ASP A 147 11.84 -13.31 42.77
N ASP A 148 10.77 -12.78 43.37
CA ASP A 148 9.54 -12.38 42.68
C ASP A 148 9.59 -10.93 42.15
N LEU A 149 10.58 -10.14 42.57
CA LEU A 149 10.78 -8.79 42.08
C LEU A 149 11.27 -8.79 40.63
N TYR A 150 10.92 -7.71 39.91
CA TYR A 150 11.42 -7.49 38.57
C TYR A 150 12.95 -7.42 38.57
N ASN A 151 13.59 -8.47 38.05
CA ASN A 151 15.04 -8.63 38.07
C ASN A 151 15.59 -9.04 36.70
N THR A 152 16.91 -8.95 36.55
CA THR A 152 17.64 -9.26 35.31
C THR A 152 17.68 -10.76 34.96
N LYS A 153 17.34 -11.66 35.88
CA LYS A 153 17.40 -13.12 35.64
C LYS A 153 16.25 -13.62 34.78
N GLY A 154 15.11 -12.93 34.80
CA GLY A 154 13.93 -13.26 34.00
C GLY A 154 13.49 -12.18 33.02
N ASN A 155 13.93 -10.93 33.20
CA ASN A 155 13.34 -9.80 32.51
C ASN A 155 14.36 -8.92 31.77
N GLY A 156 14.10 -8.71 30.48
CA GLY A 156 15.02 -8.02 29.58
C GLY A 156 15.00 -6.49 29.64
N HIS A 157 14.08 -5.86 30.38
CA HIS A 157 13.95 -4.38 30.41
C HIS A 157 14.53 -3.73 31.67
N GLN A 158 15.20 -4.49 32.54
CA GLN A 158 15.78 -3.92 33.74
C GLN A 158 16.97 -3.02 33.39
N ASN A 159 17.03 -1.86 34.02
CA ASN A 159 17.93 -0.75 33.74
C ASN A 159 17.85 -0.21 32.31
N GLN A 160 16.70 -0.35 31.64
CA GLN A 160 16.53 0.15 30.28
C GLN A 160 16.72 1.68 30.22
N ASP A 161 17.56 2.12 29.28
CA ASP A 161 17.90 3.51 28.99
C ASP A 161 17.80 3.84 27.48
N GLY A 162 17.25 2.91 26.70
CA GLY A 162 17.11 3.04 25.25
C GLY A 162 16.20 1.99 24.61
N ILE A 163 15.93 2.17 23.32
CA ILE A 163 15.15 1.22 22.52
C ILE A 163 16.04 0.06 22.08
N GLN A 164 15.79 -1.14 22.62
CA GLN A 164 16.63 -2.31 22.30
C GLN A 164 16.41 -2.80 20.86
N THR A 165 17.52 -3.18 20.20
CA THR A 165 17.54 -3.66 18.80
C THR A 165 16.65 -4.88 18.55
N LYS A 166 16.48 -5.75 19.56
CA LYS A 166 15.61 -6.93 19.50
C LYS A 166 14.17 -6.60 19.08
N TYR A 167 13.62 -5.46 19.53
CA TYR A 167 12.26 -5.04 19.17
C TYR A 167 12.19 -4.47 17.76
N LEU A 168 13.28 -3.86 17.29
CA LEU A 168 13.38 -3.33 15.94
C LEU A 168 13.31 -4.45 14.90
N ASP A 169 13.98 -5.57 15.15
CA ASP A 169 13.98 -6.70 14.21
C ASP A 169 12.61 -7.35 14.07
N ALA A 170 11.79 -7.33 15.13
CA ALA A 170 10.40 -7.80 15.06
C ALA A 170 9.54 -6.87 14.20
N LEU A 171 9.72 -5.56 14.34
CA LEU A 171 8.94 -4.54 13.63
C LEU A 171 9.39 -4.33 12.17
N LYS A 172 10.66 -4.60 11.85
CA LYS A 172 11.21 -4.52 10.48
C LYS A 172 10.81 -5.67 9.57
N ARG A 173 10.58 -6.86 10.13
CA ARG A 173 10.37 -8.09 9.34
C ARG A 173 8.97 -8.22 8.78
N GLY A 174 8.01 -7.43 9.25
CA GLY A 174 6.67 -7.35 8.66
C GLY A 174 6.61 -6.15 7.71
N GLU A 175 6.20 -6.37 6.46
CA GLU A 175 5.51 -5.31 5.74
C GLU A 175 4.26 -4.99 6.56
N LEU A 176 4.30 -3.92 7.36
CA LEU A 176 3.12 -3.47 8.08
C LEU A 176 2.11 -2.97 7.05
N ALA A 177 1.28 -3.89 6.59
CA ALA A 177 0.19 -3.64 5.68
C ALA A 177 -0.89 -2.84 6.42
N SER A 178 -0.65 -1.55 6.58
CA SER A 178 -1.71 -0.66 7.06
C SER A 178 -2.86 -0.67 6.07
N PRO A 179 -4.12 -0.49 6.53
CA PRO A 179 -5.26 -0.36 5.63
C PRO A 179 -5.06 0.70 4.53
N ASN A 180 -4.31 1.77 4.83
CA ASN A 180 -4.00 2.82 3.86
C ASN A 180 -2.99 2.37 2.80
N ILE A 181 -1.91 1.67 3.19
CA ILE A 181 -0.96 1.09 2.23
C ILE A 181 -1.66 0.05 1.35
N LEU A 182 -2.56 -0.76 1.93
CA LEU A 182 -3.37 -1.71 1.17
C LEU A 182 -4.28 -0.99 0.18
N LEU A 183 -4.94 0.10 0.59
CA LEU A 183 -5.78 0.90 -0.30
C LEU A 183 -4.95 1.52 -1.45
N GLU A 184 -3.75 2.02 -1.15
CA GLU A 184 -2.83 2.54 -2.17
C GLU A 184 -2.40 1.46 -3.16
N GLN A 185 -2.03 0.28 -2.67
CA GLN A 185 -1.71 -0.88 -3.51
C GLN A 185 -2.90 -1.29 -4.39
N ILE A 186 -4.12 -1.36 -3.82
CA ILE A 186 -5.36 -1.67 -4.56
C ILE A 186 -5.62 -0.64 -5.65
N ASN A 187 -5.49 0.66 -5.33
CA ASN A 187 -5.68 1.73 -6.31
C ASN A 187 -4.63 1.68 -7.42
N SER A 188 -3.38 1.36 -7.09
CA SER A 188 -2.32 1.17 -8.07
C SER A 188 -2.63 -0.01 -9.01
N ILE A 189 -3.14 -1.13 -8.48
CA ILE A 189 -3.55 -2.31 -9.26
C ILE A 189 -4.73 -1.94 -10.17
N LYS A 190 -5.75 -1.26 -9.65
CA LYS A 190 -6.89 -0.78 -10.43
C LYS A 190 -6.45 0.12 -11.58
N SER A 191 -5.53 1.05 -11.34
CA SER A 191 -5.00 1.94 -12.38
C SER A 191 -4.25 1.18 -13.48
N LYS A 192 -3.41 0.20 -13.10
CA LYS A 192 -2.70 -0.67 -14.04
C LYS A 192 -3.68 -1.49 -14.88
N LEU A 193 -4.73 -2.06 -14.27
CA LEU A 193 -5.76 -2.82 -14.97
C LEU A 193 -6.47 -1.97 -16.03
N VAL A 194 -6.83 -0.72 -15.70
CA VAL A 194 -7.46 0.20 -16.66
C VAL A 194 -6.53 0.45 -17.87
N ILE A 195 -5.25 0.70 -17.63
CA ILE A 195 -4.26 0.92 -18.70
C ILE A 195 -4.13 -0.35 -19.59
N HIS A 196 -4.08 -1.54 -18.98
CA HIS A 196 -4.02 -2.79 -19.74
C HIS A 196 -5.29 -3.02 -20.58
N TRP A 197 -6.46 -2.71 -20.04
CA TRP A 197 -7.73 -2.79 -20.79
C TRP A 197 -7.76 -1.83 -21.99
N TRP A 198 -7.26 -0.60 -21.84
CA TRP A 198 -7.13 0.35 -22.94
C TRP A 198 -6.18 -0.16 -24.03
N ALA A 199 -5.03 -0.73 -23.65
CA ALA A 199 -4.07 -1.30 -24.60
C ALA A 199 -4.67 -2.50 -25.37
N ILE A 200 -5.36 -3.41 -24.66
CA ILE A 200 -6.06 -4.55 -25.28
C ILE A 200 -7.14 -4.06 -26.24
N SER A 201 -7.93 -3.05 -25.85
CA SER A 201 -8.96 -2.47 -26.71
C SER A 201 -8.37 -1.88 -27.99
N LEU A 202 -7.26 -1.14 -27.90
CA LEU A 202 -6.56 -0.58 -29.05
C LEU A 202 -6.09 -1.68 -30.02
N ILE A 203 -5.46 -2.73 -29.49
CA ILE A 203 -4.99 -3.89 -30.28
C ILE A 203 -6.16 -4.56 -30.98
N LEU A 204 -7.29 -4.73 -30.28
CA LEU A 204 -8.48 -5.39 -30.81
C LEU A 204 -9.13 -4.55 -31.92
N VAL A 205 -9.17 -3.21 -31.78
CA VAL A 205 -9.63 -2.30 -32.85
C VAL A 205 -8.74 -2.40 -34.09
N VAL A 206 -7.41 -2.39 -33.91
CA VAL A 206 -6.46 -2.54 -35.03
C VAL A 206 -6.64 -3.90 -35.71
N ALA A 207 -6.79 -4.98 -34.94
CA ALA A 207 -7.01 -6.32 -35.46
C ALA A 207 -8.34 -6.44 -36.25
N ILE A 208 -9.42 -5.82 -35.76
CA ILE A 208 -10.69 -5.77 -36.49
C ILE A 208 -10.53 -4.97 -37.79
N ALA A 209 -9.83 -3.83 -37.76
CA ALA A 209 -9.60 -2.99 -38.94
C ALA A 209 -8.76 -3.71 -40.01
N THR A 210 -7.74 -4.47 -39.61
CA THR A 210 -6.92 -5.25 -40.55
C THR A 210 -7.69 -6.44 -41.12
N CYS A 211 -8.45 -7.17 -40.30
CA CYS A 211 -9.32 -8.26 -40.76
C CYS A 211 -10.40 -7.78 -41.72
N THR A 212 -11.07 -6.67 -41.43
CA THR A 212 -12.05 -6.06 -42.34
C THR A 212 -11.39 -5.63 -43.63
N ARG A 213 -10.24 -4.93 -43.59
CA ARG A 213 -9.50 -4.57 -44.82
C ARG A 213 -9.15 -5.80 -45.67
N PHE A 214 -8.67 -6.88 -45.05
CA PHE A 214 -8.32 -8.12 -45.74
C PHE A 214 -9.55 -8.78 -46.38
N TYR A 215 -10.67 -8.82 -45.66
CA TYR A 215 -11.94 -9.32 -46.18
C TYR A 215 -12.42 -8.54 -47.41
N TRP A 216 -12.40 -7.20 -47.33
CA TRP A 216 -12.79 -6.32 -48.44
C TRP A 216 -11.84 -6.48 -49.64
N GLN A 217 -10.54 -6.63 -49.40
CA GLN A 217 -9.55 -6.87 -50.44
C GLN A 217 -9.79 -8.20 -51.16
N LYS A 218 -10.02 -9.29 -50.41
CA LYS A 218 -10.33 -10.60 -50.99
C LYS A 218 -11.62 -10.58 -51.81
N SER A 219 -12.69 -9.98 -51.27
CA SER A 219 -13.97 -9.84 -51.98
C SER A 219 -13.85 -8.98 -53.26
N SER A 220 -13.01 -7.95 -53.24
CA SER A 220 -12.76 -7.12 -54.42
C SER A 220 -11.93 -7.86 -55.48
N TYR A 221 -10.98 -8.70 -55.05
CA TYR A 221 -10.22 -9.56 -55.96
C TYR A 221 -11.12 -10.59 -56.65
N GLU A 222 -11.98 -11.28 -55.91
CA GLU A 222 -12.93 -12.26 -56.48
C GLU A 222 -13.90 -11.62 -57.48
N ARG A 223 -14.43 -10.42 -57.18
CA ARG A 223 -15.27 -9.66 -58.12
C ARG A 223 -14.50 -9.27 -59.39
N GLY A 224 -13.30 -8.71 -59.24
CA GLY A 224 -12.47 -8.33 -60.38
C GLY A 224 -12.05 -9.50 -61.27
N PHE A 225 -11.77 -10.66 -60.67
CA PHE A 225 -11.46 -11.89 -61.41
C PHE A 225 -12.66 -12.39 -62.22
N ASN A 226 -13.86 -12.46 -61.61
CA ASN A 226 -15.07 -12.89 -62.29
C ASN A 226 -15.50 -11.93 -63.41
N ASP A 227 -15.38 -10.62 -63.18
CA ASP A 227 -15.68 -9.60 -64.19
C ASP A 227 -14.71 -9.68 -65.39
N GLY A 228 -13.42 -9.93 -65.13
CA GLY A 228 -12.42 -10.16 -66.18
C GLY A 228 -12.71 -11.42 -66.99
N TYR A 229 -12.95 -12.54 -66.30
CA TYR A 229 -13.29 -13.81 -66.94
C TYR A 229 -14.56 -13.70 -67.82
N SER A 230 -15.59 -13.01 -67.33
CA SER A 230 -16.82 -12.79 -68.10
C SER A 230 -16.59 -11.90 -69.33
N LYS A 231 -15.75 -10.87 -69.24
CA LYS A 231 -15.40 -10.02 -70.39
C LYS A 231 -14.66 -10.80 -71.46
N ASP A 232 -13.66 -11.60 -71.08
CA ASP A 232 -12.91 -12.45 -72.00
C ASP A 232 -13.83 -13.48 -72.68
N GLU A 233 -14.78 -14.06 -71.94
CA GLU A 233 -15.76 -14.99 -72.52
C GLU A 233 -16.69 -14.30 -73.54
N ILE A 234 -17.16 -13.08 -73.22
CA ILE A 234 -18.00 -12.30 -74.13
C ILE A 234 -17.21 -11.91 -75.39
N GLU A 235 -15.98 -11.45 -75.25
CA GLU A 235 -15.11 -11.06 -76.37
C GLU A 235 -14.85 -12.25 -77.30
N ASN A 236 -14.52 -13.42 -76.75
CA ASN A 236 -14.35 -14.64 -77.53
C ASN A 236 -15.62 -15.04 -78.29
N ARG A 237 -16.79 -15.02 -77.64
CA ARG A 237 -18.08 -15.32 -78.31
C ARG A 237 -18.42 -14.32 -79.41
N VAL A 238 -18.11 -13.04 -79.22
CA VAL A 238 -18.30 -11.99 -80.24
C VAL A 238 -17.39 -12.24 -81.43
N ASN A 239 -16.10 -12.51 -81.19
CA ASN A 239 -15.12 -12.80 -82.23
C ASN A 239 -15.49 -14.05 -83.04
N GLU A 240 -15.92 -15.14 -82.39
CA GLU A 240 -16.41 -16.35 -83.07
C GLU A 240 -17.63 -16.05 -83.96
N LYS A 241 -18.61 -15.27 -83.48
CA LYS A 241 -19.78 -14.88 -84.28
C LYS A 241 -19.39 -14.02 -85.48
N ILE A 242 -18.46 -13.08 -85.32
CA ILE A 242 -17.95 -12.25 -86.42
C ILE A 242 -17.30 -13.14 -87.49
N GLN A 243 -16.47 -14.09 -87.09
CA GLN A 243 -15.82 -15.04 -88.02
C GLN A 243 -16.83 -15.90 -88.77
N LEU A 244 -17.87 -16.41 -88.09
CA LEU A 244 -18.95 -17.16 -88.73
C LEU A 244 -19.71 -16.33 -89.78
N ILE A 245 -19.99 -15.06 -89.49
CA ILE A 245 -20.66 -14.16 -90.43
C ILE A 245 -19.76 -13.89 -91.64
N LEU A 246 -18.46 -13.65 -91.42
CA LEU A 246 -17.49 -13.43 -92.49
C LEU A 246 -17.37 -14.64 -93.41
N ASN A 247 -17.22 -15.85 -92.85
CA ASN A 247 -17.16 -17.09 -93.62
C ASN A 247 -18.45 -17.32 -94.43
N LYS A 248 -19.62 -17.14 -93.80
CA LYS A 248 -20.90 -17.29 -94.49
C LYS A 248 -21.06 -16.30 -95.65
N LYS A 249 -20.61 -15.05 -95.48
CA LYS A 249 -20.58 -14.06 -96.58
C LYS A 249 -19.60 -14.47 -97.68
N MET A 250 -18.42 -14.96 -97.31
CA MET A 250 -17.41 -15.43 -98.27
C MET A 250 -17.95 -16.59 -99.11
N ASP A 251 -18.58 -17.58 -98.48
CA ASP A 251 -19.22 -18.72 -99.15
C ASP A 251 -20.36 -18.27 -100.07
N SER A 252 -21.15 -17.28 -99.64
CA SER A 252 -22.20 -16.68 -100.47
C SER A 252 -21.63 -15.97 -101.70
N ILE A 253 -20.48 -15.29 -101.58
CA ILE A 253 -19.82 -14.63 -102.72
C ILE A 253 -19.21 -15.67 -103.66
N LEU A 254 -18.57 -16.71 -103.12
CA LEU A 254 -18.01 -17.83 -103.88
C LEU A 254 -19.08 -18.58 -104.68
N SER A 255 -20.25 -18.84 -104.07
CA SER A 255 -21.39 -19.48 -104.74
C SER A 255 -22.02 -18.60 -105.83
N LEU A 256 -22.11 -17.29 -105.61
CA LEU A 256 -22.53 -16.34 -106.66
C LEU A 256 -21.54 -16.33 -107.84
N LYS A 257 -20.23 -16.31 -107.55
CA LYS A 257 -19.19 -16.33 -108.59
C LYS A 257 -19.25 -17.62 -109.42
N THR A 258 -19.43 -18.78 -108.78
CA THR A 258 -19.56 -20.06 -109.48
C THR A 258 -20.85 -20.18 -110.29
N ASN A 259 -21.95 -19.55 -109.86
CA ASN A 259 -23.18 -19.49 -110.66
C ASN A 259 -23.04 -18.56 -111.87
N ILE A 260 -22.38 -17.40 -111.72
CA ILE A 260 -22.09 -16.49 -112.84
C ILE A 260 -21.19 -17.16 -113.87
N GLU A 261 -20.14 -17.87 -113.44
CA GLU A 261 -19.26 -18.62 -114.34
C GLU A 261 -20.00 -19.73 -115.10
N LYS A 262 -21.03 -20.34 -114.49
CA LYS A 262 -21.91 -21.33 -115.15
C LYS A 262 -22.88 -20.70 -116.15
N ASP A 263 -23.42 -19.52 -115.87
CA ASP A 263 -24.35 -18.82 -116.77
C ASP A 263 -23.65 -18.20 -117.99
N THR A 264 -22.34 -17.92 -117.93
CA THR A 264 -21.53 -17.49 -119.08
C THR A 264 -21.11 -18.61 -120.04
N LEU A 265 -21.45 -19.87 -119.74
CA LEU A 265 -21.06 -21.07 -120.50
C LEU A 265 -22.23 -21.76 -121.24
N ASN A 266 -23.41 -21.12 -121.29
CA ASN A 266 -24.55 -21.46 -122.16
C ASN A 266 -24.76 -20.38 -123.22
#